data_AF-M5K319-F1
#
_entry.id   AF-M5K319-F1
#
_cell.length_a   1.000
_cell.length_b   1.000
_cell.length_c   1.000
_cell.angle_alpha   90.00
_cell.angle_beta   90.00
_cell.angle_gamma   90.00
#
_symmetry.space_group_name_H-M   'P 1'
#
loop_
_entity.id
_entity.type
_entity.pdbx_description
1 polymer ?
#
loop_
_entity_poly.entity_id
_entity_poly.type
_entity_poly.pdbx_seq_one_letter_code
_entity_poly.pdbx_strand_id
1 'polypeptide(L)'
;MGNDLPYYIRIVAALGPLLIGLYVAYVAWRQWRTARDKIILDIFDKRFAVFMDVRRLASIYLQMTEIPENEASLPNEIVAKGRFLFGEDVNIILNEIYQLSYQAQHDYNARRKITEKLNEFVEVAEAYMLIDAKRNRSWAEWFNEIVSATLKLRCRKRQ
;
A
#
# COMPACT_ATOMS: atom_id res chain seq x y z
N MET A 1 6.39 -64.81 2.21
CA MET A 1 5.17 -64.15 2.73
C MET A 1 4.95 -62.92 1.88
N GLY A 2 4.29 -63.11 0.72
CA GLY A 2 4.13 -62.09 -0.30
C GLY A 2 2.93 -61.22 0.01
N ASN A 3 3.15 -59.94 0.27
CA ASN A 3 2.09 -58.97 0.46
C ASN A 3 1.69 -58.41 -0.92
N ASP A 4 0.87 -59.17 -1.64
CA ASP A 4 0.19 -58.67 -2.84
C ASP A 4 -0.91 -57.72 -2.38
N LEU A 5 -0.53 -56.47 -2.07
CA LEU A 5 -1.52 -55.43 -1.81
C LEU A 5 -2.42 -55.30 -3.06
N PRO A 6 -3.74 -55.36 -2.88
CA PRO A 6 -4.67 -55.27 -4.00
C PRO A 6 -4.43 -54.01 -4.84
N TYR A 7 -4.46 -54.16 -6.16
CA TYR A 7 -4.17 -53.09 -7.13
C TYR A 7 -4.97 -51.79 -6.89
N TYR A 8 -6.23 -51.91 -6.45
CA TYR A 8 -7.06 -50.76 -6.10
C TYR A 8 -6.49 -49.92 -4.95
N ILE A 9 -5.83 -50.55 -3.96
CA ILE A 9 -5.20 -49.84 -2.84
C ILE A 9 -4.01 -48.99 -3.31
N ARG A 10 -3.23 -49.49 -4.29
CA ARG A 10 -2.09 -48.74 -4.86
C ARG A 10 -2.54 -47.47 -5.59
N ILE A 11 -3.64 -47.54 -6.34
CA ILE A 11 -4.20 -46.38 -7.05
C ILE A 11 -4.71 -45.34 -6.04
N VAL A 12 -5.46 -45.75 -5.03
CA VAL A 12 -5.99 -44.83 -4.00
C VAL A 12 -4.85 -44.19 -3.21
N ALA A 13 -3.81 -44.96 -2.86
CA ALA A 13 -2.64 -44.45 -2.16
C ALA A 13 -1.85 -43.40 -2.97
N ALA A 14 -1.85 -43.50 -4.31
CA ALA A 14 -1.21 -42.50 -5.18
C ALA A 14 -2.11 -41.28 -5.46
N LEU A 15 -3.43 -41.48 -5.58
CA LEU A 15 -4.39 -40.40 -5.84
C LEU A 15 -4.65 -39.50 -4.63
N GLY A 16 -4.61 -40.05 -3.41
CA GLY A 16 -4.85 -39.29 -2.18
C GLY A 16 -3.92 -38.05 -2.05
N PRO A 17 -2.60 -38.23 -2.08
CA PRO A 17 -1.64 -37.13 -2.01
C PRO A 17 -1.78 -36.12 -3.16
N LEU A 18 -2.11 -36.58 -4.38
CA LEU A 18 -2.34 -35.70 -5.52
C LEU A 18 -3.56 -34.79 -5.31
N LEU A 19 -4.67 -35.34 -4.84
CA LEU A 19 -5.88 -34.57 -4.56
C LEU A 19 -5.67 -33.58 -3.41
N ILE A 20 -5.01 -34.02 -2.34
CA ILE A 20 -4.66 -33.15 -1.21
C ILE A 20 -3.72 -32.04 -1.68
N GLY A 21 -2.71 -32.36 -2.50
CA GLY A 21 -1.78 -31.39 -3.06
C GLY A 21 -2.49 -30.33 -3.90
N LEU A 22 -3.41 -30.73 -4.77
CA LEU A 22 -4.24 -29.82 -5.56
C LEU A 22 -5.12 -28.94 -4.67
N TYR A 23 -5.73 -29.52 -3.64
CA TYR A 23 -6.58 -28.78 -2.71
C TYR A 23 -5.78 -27.74 -1.91
N VAL A 24 -4.61 -28.11 -1.38
CA VAL A 24 -3.71 -27.19 -0.67
C VAL A 24 -3.23 -26.08 -1.60
N ALA A 25 -2.86 -26.41 -2.85
CA ALA A 25 -2.47 -25.41 -3.84
C ALA A 25 -3.62 -24.42 -4.13
N TYR A 26 -4.85 -24.91 -4.23
CA TYR A 26 -6.04 -24.07 -4.42
C TYR A 26 -6.30 -23.13 -3.23
N VAL A 27 -6.19 -23.64 -2.00
CA VAL A 27 -6.35 -22.82 -0.79
C VAL A 27 -5.23 -21.78 -0.69
N ALA A 28 -3.99 -22.16 -0.96
CA ALA A 28 -2.85 -21.24 -0.95
C ALA A 28 -3.03 -20.11 -1.97
N TRP A 29 -3.53 -20.42 -3.18
CA TRP A 29 -3.84 -19.42 -4.20
C TRP A 29 -4.92 -18.44 -3.73
N ARG A 30 -5.98 -18.94 -3.08
CA ARG A 30 -7.01 -18.07 -2.49
C ARG A 30 -6.46 -17.19 -1.37
N GLN A 31 -5.66 -17.76 -0.46
CA GLN A 31 -5.03 -17.00 0.62
C GLN A 31 -4.12 -15.89 0.09
N TRP A 32 -3.34 -16.17 -0.95
CA TRP A 32 -2.47 -15.18 -1.57
C TRP A 32 -3.26 -14.01 -2.16
N ARG A 33 -4.39 -14.28 -2.83
CA ARG A 33 -5.28 -13.23 -3.34
C ARG A 33 -5.83 -12.36 -2.22
N THR A 34 -6.35 -12.96 -1.16
CA THR A 34 -6.89 -12.22 -0.01
C THR A 34 -5.82 -11.41 0.73
N ALA A 35 -4.63 -11.97 0.93
CA ALA A 35 -3.53 -11.27 1.57
C ALA A 35 -3.09 -10.04 0.74
N ARG A 36 -3.09 -10.15 -0.58
CA ARG A 36 -2.76 -9.04 -1.49
C ARG A 36 -3.79 -7.91 -1.40
N ASP A 37 -5.07 -8.24 -1.43
CA ASP A 37 -6.14 -7.24 -1.33
C ASP A 37 -6.06 -6.50 0.01
N LYS A 38 -5.72 -7.21 1.10
CA LYS A 38 -5.47 -6.60 2.42
C LYS A 38 -4.30 -5.63 2.43
N ILE A 39 -3.20 -5.94 1.74
CA ILE A 39 -2.02 -5.05 1.69
C ILE A 39 -2.37 -3.73 0.99
N ILE A 40 -3.14 -3.79 -0.10
CA ILE A 40 -3.56 -2.60 -0.84
C ILE A 40 -4.48 -1.73 0.03
N LEU A 41 -5.45 -2.36 0.70
CA LEU A 41 -6.33 -1.66 1.62
C LEU A 41 -5.57 -1.02 2.78
N ASP A 42 -4.59 -1.73 3.36
CA ASP A 42 -3.76 -1.20 4.46
C ASP A 42 -2.92 0.02 4.04
N ILE A 43 -2.38 0.03 2.81
CA ILE A 43 -1.66 1.20 2.27
C ILE A 43 -2.63 2.36 2.04
N PHE A 44 -3.81 2.08 1.48
CA PHE A 44 -4.85 3.09 1.29
C PHE A 44 -5.27 3.72 2.62
N ASP A 45 -5.58 2.90 3.63
CA ASP A 45 -5.97 3.36 4.96
C ASP A 45 -4.89 4.24 5.59
N LYS A 46 -3.62 3.87 5.46
CA LYS A 46 -2.49 4.69 5.95
C LYS A 46 -2.38 6.03 5.23
N ARG A 47 -2.55 6.07 3.91
CA ARG A 47 -2.53 7.30 3.13
C ARG A 47 -3.73 8.20 3.46
N PHE A 48 -4.90 7.60 3.62
CA PHE A 48 -6.12 8.28 4.01
C PHE A 48 -6.03 8.87 5.42
N ALA A 49 -5.36 8.19 6.35
CA ALA A 49 -5.12 8.72 7.69
C ALA A 49 -4.31 10.04 7.65
N VAL A 50 -3.24 10.11 6.85
CA VAL A 50 -2.47 11.36 6.69
C VAL A 50 -3.32 12.46 6.06
N PHE A 51 -4.15 12.12 5.07
CA PHE A 51 -5.07 13.07 4.46
C PHE A 51 -6.05 13.68 5.50
N MET A 52 -6.60 12.84 6.37
CA MET A 52 -7.49 13.28 7.45
C MET A 52 -6.75 14.14 8.48
N ASP A 53 -5.51 13.79 8.84
CA ASP A 53 -4.67 14.60 9.74
C ASP A 53 -4.41 16.00 9.14
N VAL A 54 -4.09 16.07 7.85
CA VAL A 54 -3.88 17.33 7.12
C VAL A 54 -5.16 18.18 7.05
N ARG A 55 -6.31 17.55 6.80
CA ARG A 55 -7.61 18.24 6.81
C ARG A 55 -8.01 18.72 8.21
N ARG A 56 -7.67 17.96 9.25
CA ARG A 56 -7.86 18.37 10.65
C ARG A 56 -7.01 19.61 10.93
N LEU A 57 -5.75 19.62 10.50
CA LEU A 57 -4.87 20.78 10.63
C LEU A 57 -5.48 22.02 9.97
N ALA A 58 -6.02 21.88 8.76
CA ALA A 58 -6.77 22.94 8.07
C ALA A 58 -7.90 23.51 8.92
N SER A 59 -8.70 22.62 9.50
CA SER A 59 -9.86 22.99 10.31
C SER A 59 -9.47 23.78 11.56
N ILE A 60 -8.35 23.43 12.20
CA ILE A 60 -7.83 24.14 13.38
C ILE A 60 -7.44 25.56 13.00
N TYR A 61 -6.69 25.75 11.92
CA TYR A 61 -6.30 27.09 11.47
C TYR A 61 -7.46 27.96 11.00
N LEU A 62 -8.54 27.35 10.52
CA LEU A 62 -9.76 28.07 10.12
C LEU A 62 -10.62 28.47 11.33
N GLN A 63 -10.73 27.61 12.35
CA GLN A 63 -11.66 27.81 13.47
C GLN A 63 -11.03 28.48 14.68
N MET A 64 -9.75 28.24 14.94
CA MET A 64 -9.09 28.65 16.19
C MET A 64 -8.05 29.73 15.93
N THR A 65 -8.00 30.72 16.83
CA THR A 65 -7.00 31.78 16.78
C THR A 65 -5.62 31.29 17.22
N GLU A 66 -5.56 30.20 18.00
CA GLU A 66 -4.34 29.61 18.52
C GLU A 66 -4.42 28.08 18.40
N ILE A 67 -3.28 27.43 18.13
CA ILE A 67 -3.18 25.97 18.13
C ILE A 67 -3.14 25.53 19.60
N PRO A 68 -4.04 24.65 20.03
CA PRO A 68 -4.00 24.16 21.41
C PRO A 68 -2.71 23.34 21.63
N GLU A 69 -2.09 23.47 22.80
CA GLU A 69 -0.77 22.86 23.08
C GLU A 69 -0.73 21.34 22.84
N ASN A 70 -1.87 20.67 23.03
CA ASN A 70 -2.02 19.23 22.76
C ASN A 70 -1.96 18.85 21.27
N GLU A 71 -2.09 19.81 20.35
CA GLU A 71 -2.02 19.60 18.89
C GLU A 71 -0.79 20.26 18.26
N ALA A 72 0.14 20.80 19.08
CA ALA A 72 1.37 21.44 18.59
C ALA A 72 2.33 20.44 17.88
N SER A 73 2.27 19.15 18.20
CA SER A 73 3.06 18.11 17.51
C SER A 73 2.48 17.67 16.17
N LEU A 74 1.21 17.97 15.91
CA LEU A 74 0.44 17.45 14.77
C LEU A 74 1.07 17.81 13.40
N PRO A 75 1.57 19.03 13.16
CA PRO A 75 2.26 19.35 11.91
C PRO A 75 3.52 18.50 11.67
N ASN A 76 4.29 18.22 12.72
CA ASN A 76 5.52 17.43 12.61
C ASN A 76 5.20 15.94 12.35
N GLU A 77 4.18 15.41 13.01
CA GLU A 77 3.72 14.04 12.79
C GLU A 77 3.23 13.82 11.37
N ILE A 78 2.50 14.78 10.79
CA ILE A 78 2.03 14.75 9.41
C ILE A 78 3.22 14.65 8.44
N VAL A 79 4.25 15.50 8.60
CA VAL A 79 5.45 15.47 7.75
C VAL A 79 6.19 14.15 7.88
N ALA A 80 6.35 13.63 9.11
CA ALA A 80 7.05 12.38 9.35
C ALA A 80 6.32 11.18 8.72
N LYS A 81 4.99 11.08 8.90
CA LYS A 81 4.16 10.04 8.27
C LYS A 81 4.16 10.20 6.75
N GLY A 82 4.01 11.43 6.27
CA GLY A 82 3.94 11.77 4.85
C GLY A 82 5.20 11.36 4.09
N ARG A 83 6.39 11.63 4.67
CA ARG A 83 7.69 11.26 4.10
C ARG A 83 7.82 9.78 3.78
N PHE A 84 7.17 8.92 4.57
CA PHE A 84 7.23 7.48 4.37
C PHE A 84 6.17 6.96 3.38
N LEU A 85 5.00 7.61 3.32
CA LEU A 85 3.83 7.12 2.57
C LEU A 85 3.72 7.69 1.15
N PHE A 86 4.29 8.88 0.92
CA PHE A 86 4.19 9.62 -0.34
C PHE A 86 5.56 9.89 -0.97
N GLY A 87 5.54 10.21 -2.28
CA GLY A 87 6.71 10.62 -3.03
C GLY A 87 7.19 12.03 -2.70
N GLU A 88 8.29 12.44 -3.33
CA GLU A 88 8.95 13.72 -3.09
C GLU A 88 8.03 14.93 -3.34
N ASP A 89 7.19 14.87 -4.37
CA ASP A 89 6.25 15.93 -4.74
C ASP A 89 5.33 16.34 -3.57
N VAL A 90 4.76 15.33 -2.89
CA VAL A 90 3.86 15.53 -1.74
C VAL A 90 4.63 16.01 -0.52
N ASN A 91 5.86 15.51 -0.33
CA ASN A 91 6.69 15.86 0.82
C ASN A 91 7.13 17.32 0.80
N ILE A 92 7.35 17.89 -0.40
CA ILE A 92 7.61 19.33 -0.57
C ILE A 92 6.43 20.13 -0.04
N ILE A 93 5.21 19.80 -0.47
CA ILE A 93 3.98 20.49 -0.04
C ILE A 93 3.76 20.35 1.46
N LEU A 94 3.95 19.14 2.02
CA LEU A 94 3.84 18.91 3.47
C LEU A 94 4.84 19.73 4.27
N ASN A 95 6.07 19.83 3.79
CA ASN A 95 7.09 20.64 4.44
C ASN A 95 6.77 22.14 4.35
N GLU A 96 6.22 22.61 3.23
CA GLU A 96 5.72 23.99 3.11
C GLU A 96 4.58 24.27 4.09
N ILE A 97 3.62 23.36 4.21
CA ILE A 97 2.53 23.46 5.20
C ILE A 97 3.13 23.51 6.61
N TYR A 98 4.13 22.70 6.93
CA TYR A 98 4.81 22.71 8.22
C TYR A 98 5.52 24.06 8.50
N GLN A 99 6.26 24.61 7.53
CA GLN A 99 6.90 25.91 7.69
C GLN A 99 5.87 27.03 7.87
N LEU A 100 4.79 27.00 7.08
CA LEU A 100 3.69 27.96 7.21
C LEU A 100 2.96 27.80 8.55
N SER A 101 2.85 26.59 9.08
CA SER A 101 2.23 26.28 10.37
C SER A 101 2.96 26.99 11.53
N TYR A 102 4.30 26.98 11.49
CA TYR A 102 5.14 27.70 12.44
C TYR A 102 5.02 29.22 12.30
N GLN A 103 4.95 29.72 11.06
CA GLN A 103 4.78 31.14 10.77
C GLN A 103 3.38 31.66 11.13
N ALA A 104 2.34 30.83 10.99
CA ALA A 104 0.95 31.18 11.28
C ALA A 104 0.66 31.41 12.76
N GLN A 105 1.56 30.96 13.64
CA GLN A 105 1.57 31.32 15.04
C GLN A 105 1.90 32.81 15.25
N HIS A 106 2.63 33.43 14.33
CA HIS A 106 3.10 34.82 14.43
C HIS A 106 2.42 35.77 13.42
N ASP A 107 1.94 35.28 12.27
CA ASP A 107 1.34 36.09 11.20
C ASP A 107 -0.03 35.53 10.75
N TYR A 108 -1.05 36.40 10.71
CA TYR A 108 -2.39 36.08 10.23
C TYR A 108 -2.43 35.75 8.72
N ASN A 109 -1.59 36.40 7.90
CA ASN A 109 -1.56 36.18 6.45
C ASN A 109 -1.07 34.78 6.08
N ALA A 110 -0.22 34.18 6.93
CA ALA A 110 0.25 32.81 6.73
C ALA A 110 -0.89 31.78 6.79
N ARG A 111 -1.97 32.04 7.55
CA ARG A 111 -3.13 31.15 7.64
C ARG A 111 -3.86 30.99 6.31
N ARG A 112 -3.98 32.07 5.54
CA ARG A 112 -4.62 32.02 4.22
C ARG A 112 -3.80 31.18 3.23
N LYS A 113 -2.46 31.29 3.31
CA LYS A 113 -1.54 30.49 2.50
C LYS A 113 -1.57 29.01 2.87
N ILE A 114 -1.77 28.67 4.16
CA ILE A 114 -1.95 27.28 4.60
C ILE A 114 -3.14 26.66 3.88
N THR A 115 -4.31 27.31 3.88
CA THR A 115 -5.51 26.78 3.21
C THR A 115 -5.31 26.59 1.70
N GLU A 116 -4.58 27.49 1.05
CA GLU A 116 -4.22 27.37 -0.38
C GLU A 116 -3.34 26.14 -0.64
N LYS A 117 -2.27 25.97 0.14
CA LYS A 117 -1.36 24.82 0.05
C LYS A 117 -2.01 23.49 0.44
N LEU A 118 -3.01 23.52 1.31
CA LEU A 118 -3.80 22.34 1.65
C LEU A 118 -4.65 21.87 0.46
N ASN A 119 -5.25 22.79 -0.30
CA ASN A 119 -5.97 22.41 -1.51
C ASN A 119 -5.03 21.82 -2.57
N GLU A 120 -3.84 22.40 -2.74
CA GLU A 120 -2.79 21.83 -3.61
C GLU A 120 -2.38 20.41 -3.16
N PHE A 121 -2.22 20.18 -1.85
CA PHE A 121 -1.97 18.84 -1.31
C PHE A 121 -3.11 17.86 -1.64
N VAL A 122 -4.37 18.27 -1.51
CA VAL A 122 -5.54 17.41 -1.78
C VAL A 122 -5.52 16.91 -3.22
N GLU A 123 -5.26 17.79 -4.19
CA GLU A 123 -5.21 17.45 -5.61
C GLU A 123 -4.09 16.44 -5.93
N VAL A 124 -2.89 16.68 -5.39
CA VAL A 124 -1.75 15.78 -5.61
C VAL A 124 -1.96 14.44 -4.89
N ALA A 125 -2.44 14.47 -3.65
CA ALA A 125 -2.71 13.27 -2.86
C ALA A 125 -3.81 12.40 -3.50
N GLU A 126 -4.81 12.99 -4.15
CA GLU A 126 -5.85 12.27 -4.89
C GLU A 126 -5.26 11.40 -6.01
N ALA A 127 -4.29 11.93 -6.76
CA ALA A 127 -3.58 11.15 -7.77
C ALA A 127 -2.88 9.93 -7.15
N TYR A 128 -2.25 10.07 -5.98
CA TYR A 128 -1.62 8.97 -5.26
C TYR A 128 -2.61 7.92 -4.73
N MET A 129 -3.83 8.33 -4.37
CA MET A 129 -4.90 7.41 -3.94
C MET A 129 -5.43 6.57 -5.12
N LEU A 130 -5.47 7.12 -6.33
CA LEU A 130 -5.97 6.42 -7.52
C LEU A 130 -4.93 5.48 -8.16
N ILE A 131 -3.63 5.71 -7.94
CA ILE A 131 -2.55 4.91 -8.53
C ILE A 131 -2.54 3.46 -8.02
N ASP A 132 -2.90 3.22 -6.75
CA ASP A 132 -2.89 1.86 -6.18
C ASP A 132 -3.98 0.96 -6.79
N ALA A 133 -5.08 1.52 -7.26
CA ALA A 133 -6.13 0.77 -7.97
C ALA A 133 -5.65 0.24 -9.33
N LYS A 134 -4.67 0.91 -9.97
CA LYS A 134 -4.25 0.61 -11.35
C LYS A 134 -3.07 -0.38 -11.43
N ARG A 135 -2.32 -0.62 -10.35
CA ARG A 135 -1.17 -1.56 -10.35
C ARG A 135 -1.61 -3.03 -10.20
N ASN A 136 -2.58 -3.43 -11.02
CA ASN A 136 -3.10 -4.78 -11.12
C ASN A 136 -2.25 -5.63 -12.09
N ARG A 137 -0.95 -5.83 -11.81
CA ARG A 137 -0.21 -6.90 -12.51
C ARG A 137 -0.79 -8.24 -12.08
N SER A 138 -1.37 -8.95 -13.04
CA SER A 138 -1.97 -10.27 -12.82
C SER A 138 -0.87 -11.28 -12.50
N TRP A 139 -1.11 -12.16 -11.52
CA TRP A 139 -0.14 -13.20 -11.17
C TRP A 139 0.22 -14.08 -12.36
N ALA A 140 -0.72 -14.28 -13.29
CA ALA A 140 -0.48 -15.02 -14.52
C ALA A 140 0.60 -14.38 -15.39
N GLU A 141 0.69 -13.04 -15.43
CA GLU A 141 1.70 -12.31 -16.19
C GLU A 141 3.08 -12.46 -15.53
N TRP A 142 3.15 -12.27 -14.21
CA TRP A 142 4.39 -12.49 -13.43
C TRP A 142 4.88 -13.94 -13.52
N PHE A 143 3.98 -14.92 -13.42
CA PHE A 143 4.33 -16.33 -13.50
C PHE A 143 4.77 -16.72 -14.91
N ASN A 144 4.10 -16.20 -15.95
CA ASN A 144 4.51 -16.40 -17.35
C ASN A 144 5.89 -15.79 -17.62
N GLU A 145 6.22 -14.62 -17.05
CA GLU A 145 7.57 -14.05 -17.15
C GLU A 145 8.62 -14.94 -16.46
N ILE A 146 8.36 -15.45 -15.27
CA ILE A 146 9.30 -16.34 -14.56
C ILE A 146 9.48 -17.66 -15.31
N VAL A 147 8.39 -18.30 -15.72
CA VAL A 147 8.45 -19.57 -16.45
C VAL A 147 9.18 -19.39 -17.77
N SER A 148 8.89 -18.33 -18.52
CA SER A 148 9.56 -18.03 -19.80
C SER A 148 11.05 -17.69 -19.62
N ALA A 149 11.42 -16.95 -18.58
CA ALA A 149 12.82 -16.67 -18.25
C ALA A 149 13.59 -17.95 -17.87
N THR A 150 12.96 -18.85 -17.10
CA THR A 150 13.57 -20.11 -16.68
C THR A 150 13.74 -21.09 -17.84
N LEU A 151 12.76 -21.13 -18.76
CA LEU A 151 12.85 -21.90 -20.00
C LEU A 151 13.98 -21.40 -20.92
N LYS A 152 14.14 -20.08 -21.05
CA LYS A 152 15.25 -19.46 -21.80
C LYS A 152 16.62 -19.85 -21.27
N LEU A 153 16.79 -19.89 -19.95
CA LEU A 153 18.04 -20.31 -19.30
C LEU A 153 18.34 -21.80 -19.51
N ARG A 154 17.31 -22.64 -19.63
CA ARG A 154 17.47 -24.08 -19.87
C ARG A 154 17.82 -24.41 -21.33
N CYS A 155 17.35 -23.63 -22.32
CA CYS A 155 17.76 -23.77 -23.72
C CYS A 155 19.21 -23.32 -23.96
N ARG A 156 19.67 -22.26 -23.30
CA ARG A 156 21.06 -21.76 -23.43
C ARG A 156 22.12 -22.69 -22.84
N LYS A 157 21.74 -23.60 -21.94
CA LYS A 157 22.64 -24.59 -21.33
C LYS A 157 22.75 -25.90 -22.12
N ARG A 158 22.05 -26.01 -23.25
CA ARG A 158 21.98 -27.22 -24.09
C ARG A 158 22.60 -27.05 -25.48
N GLN A 159 23.24 -25.90 -25.72
CA GLN A 159 23.95 -25.50 -26.93
C GLN A 159 25.40 -25.20 -26.55
#